data_AF-A0A0L8M853-F1
#
_entry.id   AF-A0A0L8M853-F1
#
_cell.length_a   1.000
_cell.length_b   1.000
_cell.length_c   1.000
_cell.angle_alpha   90.00
_cell.angle_beta   90.00
_cell.angle_gamma   90.00
#
_symmetry.space_group_name_H-M   'P 1'
#
loop_
_entity.id
_entity.type
_entity.pdbx_description
1 polymer ?
#
loop_
_entity_poly.entity_id
_entity_poly.type
_entity_poly.pdbx_seq_one_letter_code
_entity_poly.pdbx_strand_id
1 'polypeptide(L)'
;MADVYYIWRLAEAAQQIDLLAGFLATRQEQDPDARRDVADRAGAGRAAVAAGRLGEALEHVEELRERAARWAGHPHHPGEPGAAEHEARVWDYAKDMLRAEPGLARADLATARRILGDLRYLQRKICARPEVDAQACADAHHLAGRGAMAVELGRFGAARKELRRLRALAERSAGTDVT
;
A
#
# COMPACT_ATOMS: atom_id res chain seq x y z
N MET A 1 -1.97 18.89 -7.86
CA MET A 1 -1.74 17.43 -7.92
C MET A 1 -1.31 16.96 -6.54
N ALA A 2 -2.05 16.03 -5.94
CA ALA A 2 -1.65 15.43 -4.67
C ALA A 2 -0.29 14.72 -4.79
N ASP A 3 0.51 14.80 -3.73
CA ASP A 3 1.74 14.02 -3.61
C ASP A 3 1.41 12.52 -3.63
N VAL A 4 2.29 11.69 -4.19
CA VAL A 4 2.16 10.21 -4.17
C VAL A 4 2.01 9.70 -2.75
N TYR A 5 2.78 10.27 -1.83
CA TYR A 5 2.67 9.93 -0.42
C TYR A 5 1.27 10.28 0.13
N TYR A 6 0.66 11.36 -0.36
CA TYR A 6 -0.69 11.76 0.03
C TYR A 6 -1.75 10.78 -0.48
N ILE A 7 -1.66 10.35 -1.74
CA ILE A 7 -2.56 9.33 -2.31
C ILE A 7 -2.40 7.99 -1.56
N TRP A 8 -1.17 7.61 -1.22
CA TRP A 8 -0.90 6.43 -0.41
C TRP A 8 -1.60 6.51 0.95
N ARG A 9 -1.49 7.65 1.64
CA ARG A 9 -2.14 7.87 2.94
C ARG A 9 -3.66 7.86 2.85
N LEU A 10 -4.24 8.37 1.76
CA LEU A 10 -5.67 8.26 1.49
C LEU A 10 -6.11 6.81 1.23
N ALA A 11 -5.32 6.05 0.47
CA ALA A 11 -5.57 4.63 0.22
C ALA A 11 -5.47 3.79 1.50
N GLU A 12 -4.49 4.10 2.37
CA GLU A 12 -4.35 3.50 3.69
C GLU A 12 -5.58 3.79 4.56
N ALA A 13 -6.06 5.04 4.58
CA ALA A 13 -7.28 5.39 5.31
C ALA A 13 -8.52 4.65 4.79
N ALA A 14 -8.72 4.59 3.47
CA ALA A 14 -9.84 3.86 2.87
C ALA A 14 -9.81 2.37 3.21
N GLN A 15 -8.63 1.73 3.09
CA GLN A 15 -8.45 0.33 3.41
C GLN A 15 -8.80 0.04 4.87
N GLN A 16 -8.36 0.90 5.80
CA GLN A 16 -8.64 0.76 7.22
C GLN A 16 -10.13 0.98 7.54
N ILE A 17 -10.77 1.98 6.92
CA ILE A 17 -12.21 2.23 7.06
C ILE A 17 -13.00 0.97 6.68
N ASP A 18 -12.73 0.39 5.50
CA ASP A 18 -13.48 -0.76 5.00
C ASP A 18 -13.22 -2.02 5.83
N LEU A 19 -11.97 -2.23 6.28
CA LEU A 19 -11.61 -3.34 7.17
C LEU A 19 -12.35 -3.26 8.51
N LEU A 20 -12.29 -2.11 9.18
CA LEU A 20 -12.88 -1.93 10.51
C LEU A 20 -14.40 -1.93 10.45
N ALA A 21 -14.99 -1.25 9.47
CA ALA A 21 -16.43 -1.23 9.27
C ALA A 21 -16.97 -2.63 8.96
N GLY A 22 -16.27 -3.39 8.10
CA GLY A 22 -16.61 -4.78 7.80
C GLY A 22 -16.56 -5.66 9.05
N PHE A 23 -15.49 -5.57 9.83
CA PHE A 23 -15.38 -6.29 11.11
C PHE A 23 -16.53 -5.94 12.06
N LEU A 24 -16.75 -4.65 12.33
CA LEU A 24 -17.81 -4.18 13.24
C LEU A 24 -19.20 -4.61 12.79
N ALA A 25 -19.49 -4.58 11.48
CA ALA A 25 -20.77 -5.03 10.94
C ALA A 25 -21.07 -6.51 11.26
N THR A 26 -20.05 -7.37 11.31
CA THR A 26 -20.21 -8.78 11.69
C THR A 26 -20.40 -9.00 13.19
N ARG A 27 -20.21 -7.98 14.03
CA ARG A 27 -20.37 -8.06 15.50
C ARG A 27 -21.70 -7.51 16.00
N GLN A 28 -22.43 -6.82 15.15
CA GLN A 28 -23.67 -6.11 15.49
C GLN A 28 -24.90 -6.73 14.79
N GLU A 29 -24.87 -8.03 14.52
CA GLU A 29 -25.96 -8.73 13.78
C GLU A 29 -27.32 -8.60 14.46
N GLN A 30 -27.34 -8.47 15.80
CA GLN A 30 -28.55 -8.36 16.61
C GLN A 30 -28.93 -6.92 16.97
N ASP A 31 -28.13 -5.93 16.55
CA ASP A 31 -28.36 -4.51 16.83
C ASP A 31 -28.34 -3.71 15.51
N PRO A 32 -29.52 -3.56 14.86
CA PRO A 32 -29.63 -2.85 13.58
C PRO A 32 -29.24 -1.37 13.66
N ASP A 33 -29.43 -0.73 14.82
CA ASP A 33 -29.13 0.68 15.01
C ASP A 33 -27.62 0.88 15.16
N ALA A 34 -26.94 0.03 15.94
CA ALA A 34 -25.48 0.03 15.99
C ALA A 34 -24.88 -0.24 14.60
N ARG A 35 -25.44 -1.19 13.85
CA ARG A 35 -24.95 -1.52 12.50
C ARG A 35 -25.09 -0.33 11.54
N ARG A 36 -26.20 0.41 11.63
CA ARG A 36 -26.41 1.64 10.85
C ARG A 36 -25.41 2.72 11.25
N ASP A 37 -25.20 2.93 12.55
CA ASP A 37 -24.25 3.88 13.12
C ASP A 37 -22.80 3.63 12.63
N VAL A 38 -22.38 2.36 12.49
CA VAL A 38 -21.10 1.98 11.88
C VAL A 38 -21.07 2.27 10.37
N ALA A 39 -22.14 1.92 9.65
CA ALA A 39 -22.23 2.13 8.20
C ALA A 39 -22.19 3.62 7.83
N ASP A 40 -22.86 4.47 8.60
CA ASP A 40 -22.91 5.92 8.41
C ASP A 40 -21.52 6.54 8.60
N ARG A 41 -20.77 6.12 9.64
CA ARG A 41 -19.38 6.56 9.84
C ARG A 41 -18.42 6.10 8.76
N ALA A 42 -18.54 4.85 8.35
CA ALA A 42 -17.76 4.34 7.23
C ALA A 42 -18.07 5.12 5.94
N GLY A 43 -19.35 5.49 5.74
CA GLY A 43 -19.80 6.37 4.66
C GLY A 43 -19.14 7.75 4.71
N ALA A 44 -19.15 8.40 5.89
CA ALA A 44 -18.50 9.69 6.10
C ALA A 44 -16.98 9.63 5.84
N GLY A 45 -16.30 8.61 6.37
CA GLY A 45 -14.89 8.36 6.13
C GLY A 45 -14.56 8.17 4.65
N ARG A 46 -15.34 7.36 3.92
CA ARG A 46 -15.18 7.19 2.47
C ARG A 46 -15.40 8.49 1.71
N ALA A 47 -16.36 9.31 2.11
CA ALA A 47 -16.59 10.62 1.52
C ALA A 47 -15.42 11.58 1.77
N ALA A 48 -14.82 11.56 2.97
CA ALA A 48 -13.62 12.33 3.28
C ALA A 48 -12.43 11.89 2.42
N VAL A 49 -12.23 10.58 2.22
CA VAL A 49 -11.21 10.06 1.31
C VAL A 49 -11.44 10.52 -0.13
N ALA A 50 -12.67 10.39 -0.65
CA ALA A 50 -13.00 10.78 -2.01
C ALA A 50 -12.80 12.28 -2.26
N ALA A 51 -13.03 13.10 -1.24
CA ALA A 51 -12.76 14.53 -1.27
C ALA A 51 -11.29 14.89 -0.99
N GLY A 52 -10.43 13.90 -0.79
CA GLY A 52 -9.01 14.08 -0.50
C GLY A 52 -8.77 14.80 0.84
N ARG A 53 -9.63 14.65 1.83
CA ARG A 53 -9.50 15.25 3.18
C ARG A 53 -8.88 14.23 4.14
N LEU A 54 -7.56 14.08 4.07
CA LEU A 54 -6.84 13.04 4.81
C LEU A 54 -7.01 13.12 6.33
N GLY A 55 -7.01 14.34 6.91
CA GLY A 55 -7.18 14.51 8.36
C GLY A 55 -8.50 13.93 8.86
N GLU A 56 -9.61 14.34 8.24
CA GLU A 56 -10.97 13.85 8.54
C GLU A 56 -11.11 12.34 8.28
N ALA A 57 -10.48 11.83 7.20
CA ALA A 57 -10.46 10.39 6.95
C ALA A 57 -9.76 9.60 8.08
N LEU A 58 -8.66 10.14 8.62
CA LEU A 58 -7.94 9.52 9.75
C LEU A 58 -8.73 9.62 11.05
N GLU A 59 -9.44 10.72 11.30
CA GLU A 59 -10.35 10.84 12.45
C GLU A 59 -11.42 9.72 12.43
N HIS A 60 -12.02 9.46 11.26
CA HIS A 60 -12.95 8.36 11.10
C HIS A 60 -12.31 6.97 11.29
N VAL A 61 -11.04 6.79 10.88
CA VAL A 61 -10.30 5.54 11.17
C VAL A 61 -10.16 5.35 12.68
N GLU A 62 -9.74 6.38 13.42
CA GLU A 62 -9.57 6.29 14.87
C GLU A 62 -10.91 6.02 15.58
N GLU A 63 -12.00 6.67 15.18
CA GLU A 63 -13.33 6.40 15.72
C GLU A 63 -13.80 4.95 15.51
N LEU A 64 -13.43 4.34 14.39
CA LEU A 64 -13.73 2.93 14.09
C LEU A 64 -12.81 1.99 14.88
N ARG A 65 -11.53 2.36 15.09
CA ARG A 65 -10.58 1.61 15.93
C ARG A 65 -11.00 1.58 17.39
N GLU A 66 -11.38 2.72 17.95
CA GLU A 66 -11.86 2.82 19.33
C GLU A 66 -13.08 1.93 19.58
N ARG A 67 -13.99 1.86 18.61
CA ARG A 67 -15.11 0.91 18.65
C ARG A 67 -14.59 -0.53 18.61
N ALA A 68 -13.77 -0.86 17.61
CA ALA A 68 -13.23 -2.21 17.42
C ALA A 68 -12.47 -2.73 18.65
N ALA A 69 -11.83 -1.85 19.42
CA ALA A 69 -11.11 -2.17 20.65
C ALA A 69 -11.97 -2.87 21.72
N ARG A 70 -13.31 -2.71 21.69
CA ARG A 70 -14.22 -3.46 22.58
C ARG A 70 -14.17 -4.97 22.36
N TRP A 71 -13.68 -5.40 21.21
CA TRP A 71 -13.50 -6.80 20.84
C TRP A 71 -12.02 -7.20 20.80
N ALA A 72 -11.16 -6.47 21.51
CA ALA A 72 -9.75 -6.83 21.68
C ALA A 72 -9.66 -8.26 22.27
N GLY A 73 -8.98 -9.17 21.56
CA GLY A 73 -8.87 -10.59 21.90
C GLY A 73 -9.84 -11.52 21.17
N HIS A 74 -10.78 -11.00 20.38
CA HIS A 74 -11.59 -11.83 19.50
C HIS A 74 -10.71 -12.48 18.39
N PRO A 75 -10.85 -13.78 18.07
CA PRO A 75 -9.98 -14.47 17.09
C PRO A 75 -9.97 -13.85 15.68
N HIS A 76 -11.03 -13.13 15.34
CA HIS A 76 -11.20 -12.41 14.08
C HIS A 76 -11.06 -10.89 14.20
N HIS A 77 -10.58 -10.37 15.33
CA HIS A 77 -10.24 -8.96 15.43
C HIS A 77 -9.17 -8.64 14.37
N PRO A 78 -9.33 -7.56 13.57
CA PRO A 78 -8.32 -7.17 12.61
C PRO A 78 -7.05 -6.80 13.38
N GLY A 79 -6.04 -7.67 13.33
CA GLY A 79 -4.71 -7.39 13.85
C GLY A 79 -3.93 -6.48 12.91
N GLU A 80 -2.77 -6.01 13.35
CA GLU A 80 -1.83 -5.35 12.45
C GLU A 80 -1.29 -6.38 11.44
N PRO A 81 -1.53 -6.19 10.12
CA PRO A 81 -0.94 -7.06 9.11
C PRO A 81 0.58 -6.89 9.10
N GLY A 82 1.28 -7.94 8.67
CA GLY A 82 2.72 -7.82 8.39
C GLY A 82 2.97 -6.74 7.31
N ALA A 83 4.12 -6.06 7.36
CA ALA A 83 4.40 -4.90 6.50
C ALA A 83 4.15 -5.16 5.00
N ALA A 84 4.55 -6.31 4.48
CA ALA A 84 4.34 -6.67 3.08
C ALA A 84 2.86 -6.89 2.72
N GLU A 85 2.09 -7.47 3.63
CA GLU A 85 0.65 -7.67 3.47
C GLU A 85 -0.10 -6.34 3.57
N HIS A 86 0.30 -5.47 4.51
CA HIS A 86 -0.21 -4.10 4.62
C HIS A 86 -0.01 -3.34 3.31
N GLU A 87 1.21 -3.33 2.79
CA GLU A 87 1.54 -2.67 1.53
C GLU A 87 0.72 -3.21 0.37
N ALA A 88 0.56 -4.54 0.26
CA ALA A 88 -0.24 -5.16 -0.79
C ALA A 88 -1.73 -4.77 -0.72
N ARG A 89 -2.30 -4.73 0.50
CA ARG A 89 -3.70 -4.34 0.72
C ARG A 89 -3.95 -2.86 0.40
N VAL A 90 -3.09 -1.97 0.91
CA VAL A 90 -3.14 -0.52 0.63
C VAL A 90 -3.01 -0.26 -0.86
N TRP A 91 -2.22 -1.08 -1.55
CA TRP A 91 -1.97 -0.92 -2.98
C TRP A 91 -3.19 -1.13 -3.85
N ASP A 92 -4.04 -2.11 -3.54
CA ASP A 92 -5.25 -2.33 -4.33
C ASP A 92 -6.22 -1.13 -4.24
N TYR A 93 -6.32 -0.50 -3.07
CA TYR A 93 -7.07 0.75 -2.91
C TYR A 93 -6.41 1.92 -3.66
N ALA A 94 -5.09 2.02 -3.62
CA ALA A 94 -4.37 3.06 -4.33
C ALA A 94 -4.56 2.96 -5.86
N LYS A 95 -4.54 1.76 -6.43
CA LYS A 95 -4.80 1.56 -7.88
C LYS A 95 -6.16 2.08 -8.30
N ASP A 96 -7.19 1.84 -7.50
CA ASP A 96 -8.55 2.26 -7.83
C ASP A 96 -8.69 3.78 -7.77
N MET A 97 -8.03 4.43 -6.80
CA MET A 97 -7.94 5.90 -6.74
C MET A 97 -7.17 6.48 -7.93
N LEU A 98 -6.15 5.78 -8.43
CA LEU A 98 -5.35 6.22 -9.57
C LEU A 98 -6.01 5.97 -10.92
N ARG A 99 -6.84 4.92 -11.04
CA ARG A 99 -7.65 4.66 -12.25
C ARG A 99 -8.73 5.73 -12.46
N ALA A 100 -9.12 6.43 -11.40
CA ALA A 100 -10.02 7.58 -11.48
C ALA A 100 -9.37 8.83 -12.08
N GLU A 101 -8.03 8.86 -12.22
CA GLU A 101 -7.28 9.96 -12.84
C GLU A 101 -7.06 9.72 -14.36
N PRO A 102 -6.96 10.77 -15.19
CA PRO A 102 -6.75 10.63 -16.64
C PRO A 102 -5.47 9.85 -16.99
N GLY A 103 -5.55 8.96 -17.99
CA GLY A 103 -4.50 8.00 -18.34
C GLY A 103 -3.18 8.60 -18.88
N LEU A 104 -2.11 7.81 -18.76
CA LEU A 104 -0.74 8.12 -19.21
C LEU A 104 -0.60 8.17 -20.74
N ALA A 105 0.25 9.06 -21.26
CA ALA A 105 0.49 9.18 -22.69
C ALA A 105 1.28 7.97 -23.26
N ARG A 106 1.23 7.74 -24.58
CA ARG A 106 1.89 6.58 -25.23
C ARG A 106 3.41 6.50 -24.97
N ALA A 107 4.09 7.63 -24.86
CA ALA A 107 5.53 7.68 -24.53
C ALA A 107 5.82 7.23 -23.08
N ASP A 108 4.87 7.46 -22.18
CA ASP A 108 4.94 7.08 -20.78
C ASP A 108 4.80 5.56 -20.61
N LEU A 109 4.04 4.89 -21.49
CA LEU A 109 3.89 3.43 -21.48
C LEU A 109 5.19 2.68 -21.83
N ALA A 110 5.96 3.18 -22.80
CA ALA A 110 7.25 2.56 -23.15
C ALA A 110 8.27 2.72 -22.01
N THR A 111 8.30 3.92 -21.41
CA THR A 111 9.14 4.21 -20.25
C THR A 111 8.75 3.35 -19.04
N ALA A 112 7.45 3.22 -18.80
CA ALA A 112 6.89 2.36 -17.76
C ALA A 112 7.33 0.91 -17.93
N ARG A 113 7.14 0.33 -19.12
CA ARG A 113 7.49 -1.06 -19.42
C ARG A 113 8.97 -1.35 -19.19
N ARG A 114 9.86 -0.42 -19.58
CA ARG A 114 11.30 -0.57 -19.35
C ARG A 114 11.66 -0.59 -17.87
N ILE A 115 11.16 0.38 -17.10
CA ILE A 115 11.49 0.47 -15.68
C ILE A 115 10.92 -0.72 -14.90
N LEU A 116 9.70 -1.16 -15.20
CA LEU A 116 9.10 -2.36 -14.59
C LEU A 116 9.90 -3.63 -14.90
N GLY A 117 10.37 -3.77 -16.15
CA GLY A 117 11.24 -4.88 -16.55
C GLY A 117 12.54 -4.92 -15.74
N ASP A 118 13.22 -3.77 -15.65
CA ASP A 118 14.48 -3.65 -14.90
C ASP A 118 14.30 -3.95 -13.40
N LEU A 119 13.24 -3.44 -12.77
CA LEU A 119 12.95 -3.67 -11.36
C LEU A 119 12.73 -5.16 -11.07
N ARG A 120 11.88 -5.81 -11.88
CA ARG A 120 11.59 -7.25 -11.72
C ARG A 120 12.83 -8.10 -11.99
N TYR A 121 13.63 -7.75 -13.00
CA TYR A 121 14.86 -8.45 -13.31
C TYR A 121 15.85 -8.39 -12.13
N LEU A 122 16.11 -7.20 -11.59
CA LEU A 122 17.07 -7.02 -10.49
C LEU A 122 16.60 -7.67 -9.19
N GLN A 123 15.31 -7.54 -8.84
CA GLN A 123 14.75 -8.19 -7.67
C GLN A 123 14.89 -9.72 -7.73
N ARG A 124 14.54 -10.33 -8.87
CA ARG A 124 14.74 -11.78 -9.06
C ARG A 124 16.22 -12.16 -9.05
N LYS A 125 17.09 -11.34 -9.65
CA LYS A 125 18.53 -11.58 -9.66
C LYS A 125 19.12 -11.57 -8.25
N ILE A 126 18.72 -10.63 -7.39
CA ILE A 126 19.18 -10.56 -5.99
C ILE A 126 18.69 -11.78 -5.21
N CYS A 127 17.38 -12.05 -5.22
CA CYS A 127 16.80 -13.14 -4.44
C CYS A 127 17.13 -14.55 -4.94
N ALA A 128 17.63 -14.70 -6.17
CA ALA A 128 18.09 -15.99 -6.70
C ALA A 128 19.50 -16.38 -6.22
N ARG A 129 20.22 -15.50 -5.53
CA ARG A 129 21.58 -15.76 -5.05
C ARG A 129 21.53 -16.48 -3.69
N PRO A 130 22.22 -17.62 -3.54
CA PRO A 130 22.21 -18.36 -2.28
C PRO A 130 22.96 -17.66 -1.15
N GLU A 131 23.86 -16.71 -1.46
CA GLU A 131 24.66 -15.98 -0.46
C GLU A 131 23.95 -14.73 0.08
N VAL A 132 22.78 -14.39 -0.47
CA VAL A 132 22.01 -13.20 -0.07
C VAL A 132 21.16 -13.54 1.14
N ASP A 133 21.31 -12.75 2.21
CA ASP A 133 20.49 -12.93 3.41
C ASP A 133 19.01 -12.57 3.17
N ALA A 134 18.15 -13.06 4.06
CA ALA A 134 16.70 -12.83 3.96
C ALA A 134 16.34 -11.34 3.98
N GLN A 135 17.15 -10.51 4.64
CA GLN A 135 16.91 -9.07 4.75
C GLN A 135 17.16 -8.37 3.40
N ALA A 136 18.24 -8.69 2.70
CA ALA A 136 18.56 -8.16 1.39
C ALA A 136 17.54 -8.61 0.34
N CYS A 137 17.00 -9.83 0.44
CA CYS A 137 15.88 -10.22 -0.41
C CYS A 137 14.59 -9.43 -0.07
N ALA A 138 14.28 -9.22 1.21
CA ALA A 138 13.16 -8.37 1.63
C ALA A 138 13.30 -6.92 1.13
N ASP A 139 14.49 -6.34 1.25
CA ASP A 139 14.82 -5.00 0.75
C ASP A 139 14.68 -4.93 -0.77
N ALA A 140 15.09 -5.97 -1.50
CA ALA A 140 14.93 -6.05 -2.95
C ALA A 140 13.45 -6.08 -3.36
N HIS A 141 12.63 -6.85 -2.64
CA HIS A 141 11.17 -6.86 -2.81
C HIS A 141 10.57 -5.47 -2.55
N HIS A 142 10.94 -4.82 -1.45
CA HIS A 142 10.44 -3.50 -1.09
C HIS A 142 10.81 -2.42 -2.12
N LEU A 143 12.08 -2.36 -2.54
CA LEU A 143 12.55 -1.39 -3.54
C LEU A 143 11.91 -1.63 -4.91
N ALA A 144 11.75 -2.89 -5.32
CA ALA A 144 11.07 -3.22 -6.58
C ALA A 144 9.58 -2.86 -6.53
N GLY A 145 8.91 -3.13 -5.41
CA GLY A 145 7.52 -2.75 -5.17
C GLY A 145 7.33 -1.22 -5.25
N ARG A 146 8.15 -0.45 -4.52
CA ARG A 146 8.10 1.02 -4.56
C ARG A 146 8.44 1.60 -5.94
N GLY A 147 9.38 1.00 -6.66
CA GLY A 147 9.71 1.40 -8.03
C GLY A 147 8.56 1.14 -9.00
N ALA A 148 7.91 -0.03 -8.90
CA ALA A 148 6.79 -0.41 -9.76
C ALA A 148 5.57 0.47 -9.50
N MET A 149 5.28 0.73 -8.23
CA MET A 149 4.28 1.69 -7.78
C MET A 149 4.50 3.07 -8.38
N ALA A 150 5.72 3.60 -8.30
CA ALA A 150 6.04 4.90 -8.89
C ALA A 150 5.88 4.93 -10.42
N VAL A 151 6.03 3.80 -11.12
CA VAL A 151 5.70 3.69 -12.55
C VAL A 151 4.20 3.77 -12.79
N GLU A 152 3.41 3.00 -12.05
CA GLU A 152 1.94 2.98 -12.18
C GLU A 152 1.33 4.37 -11.88
N LEU A 153 1.98 5.13 -11.01
CA LEU A 153 1.65 6.53 -10.69
C LEU A 153 2.12 7.56 -11.73
N GLY A 154 2.77 7.16 -12.82
CA GLY A 154 3.37 8.08 -13.80
C GLY A 154 4.58 8.86 -13.27
N ARG A 155 5.09 8.55 -12.07
CA ARG A 155 6.21 9.26 -11.43
C ARG A 155 7.55 8.61 -11.77
N PHE A 156 7.92 8.70 -13.04
CA PHE A 156 9.15 8.07 -13.54
C PHE A 156 10.44 8.54 -12.84
N GLY A 157 10.47 9.77 -12.29
CA GLY A 157 11.58 10.25 -11.47
C GLY A 157 11.78 9.43 -10.18
N ALA A 158 10.68 9.19 -9.44
CA ALA A 158 10.69 8.36 -8.24
C ALA A 158 10.97 6.90 -8.58
N ALA A 159 10.38 6.37 -9.65
CA ALA A 159 10.64 5.01 -10.10
C ALA A 159 12.12 4.77 -10.44
N ARG A 160 12.75 5.74 -11.13
CA ARG A 160 14.19 5.70 -11.42
C ARG A 160 15.04 5.79 -10.15
N LYS A 161 14.60 6.54 -9.13
CA LYS A 161 15.29 6.61 -7.84
C LYS A 161 15.31 5.25 -7.16
N GLU A 162 14.17 4.56 -7.09
CA GLU A 162 14.10 3.22 -6.50
C GLU A 162 14.87 2.19 -7.33
N LEU A 163 14.80 2.29 -8.66
CA LEU A 163 15.62 1.44 -9.54
C LEU A 163 17.13 1.62 -9.28
N ARG A 164 17.61 2.86 -9.06
CA ARG A 164 19.01 3.10 -8.70
C ARG A 164 19.37 2.48 -7.35
N ARG A 165 18.48 2.58 -6.35
CA ARG A 165 18.69 1.94 -5.04
C ARG A 165 18.74 0.42 -5.15
N LEU A 166 17.88 -0.17 -5.98
CA LEU A 166 17.87 -1.61 -6.24
C LEU A 166 19.12 -2.08 -6.99
N ARG A 167 19.64 -1.28 -7.94
CA ARG A 167 20.94 -1.54 -8.59
C ARG A 167 22.09 -1.51 -7.57
N ALA A 168 22.12 -0.50 -6.71
CA ALA A 168 23.14 -0.41 -5.66
C ALA A 168 23.05 -1.58 -4.67
N LEU A 169 21.85 -2.07 -4.36
CA LEU A 169 21.66 -3.27 -3.56
C LEU A 169 22.23 -4.50 -4.29
N ALA A 170 21.93 -4.68 -5.57
CA ALA A 170 22.47 -5.77 -6.38
C ALA A 170 24.00 -5.78 -6.45
N GLU A 171 24.63 -4.60 -6.52
CA GLU A 171 26.09 -4.45 -6.50
C GLU A 171 26.68 -4.85 -5.14
N ARG A 172 26.09 -4.41 -4.03
CA ARG A 172 26.55 -4.82 -2.68
C ARG A 172 26.39 -6.31 -2.46
N SER A 173 25.27 -6.89 -2.87
CA SER A 173 25.01 -8.32 -2.84
C SER A 173 25.91 -9.12 -3.80
N ALA A 174 26.69 -8.46 -4.66
CA ALA A 174 27.70 -9.07 -5.50
C ALA A 174 29.14 -8.96 -4.98
N GLY A 175 29.38 -8.04 -4.04
CA GLY A 175 30.71 -7.79 -3.47
C GLY A 175 31.04 -8.63 -2.23
N THR A 176 30.15 -9.53 -1.80
CA THR A 176 30.44 -10.52 -0.73
C THR A 176 31.23 -11.74 -1.21
N ASP A 177 31.80 -11.70 -2.42
CA ASP A 177 32.90 -12.58 -2.84
C ASP A 177 34.24 -11.86 -2.57
N VAL A 178 34.69 -11.80 -1.31
CA VAL A 178 36.09 -11.46 -0.99
C VAL A 178 36.59 -12.36 0.14
N THR A 179 37.41 -13.33 -0.28
CA THR A 179 38.40 -14.18 0.42
C THR A 179 37.95 -15.05 1.58
#